data_AF-A4N4Q2-F1
#
_entry.id   AF-A4N4Q2-F1
#
_cell.length_a   1.000
_cell.length_b   1.000
_cell.length_c   1.000
_cell.angle_alpha   90.00
_cell.angle_beta   90.00
_cell.angle_gamma   90.00
#
_symmetry.space_group_name_H-M   'P 1'
#
loop_
_entity.id
_entity.type
_entity.pdbx_description
1 polymer ?
#
loop_
_entity_poly.entity_id
_entity_poly.type
_entity_poly.pdbx_seq_one_letter_code
_entity_poly.pdbx_strand_id
1 'polypeptide(L)'
;MLSSIFHKIRGKKQDSLNITSSLKNLNSSTFKVDDEGWITPFTASELLNSELRQKYLNLLWQQVSMTQDMFNELYKKPIERYAEMVQLLPASEAHHHSHLGGMLDHGLEVLSFATKLRQSYVLPQNAAPEEQSRQRDAWTAAVIYAALVHDIGKVIVDIEIQLKDGSRWFPWLGIPTLPYKFKYIKGRDYELHPVMGSYLASYLIPKEAFEWLAGYPEAFASLMYAMANHKDKSGLLSEIVQKADQNSVTLALGGDVSKLVQKPGTSFAKQIVMALRYLLEHKFKINTPKGPSDGWLTEDALWLMSKPTADQIRAYLLEQGISAPADNPKLFSEMQSLGIIESTNDGTAIWHCRIKADSGWCPPKAFSLLRIKPEVAWENLADRPSVFLGRVDIEAEEISNTKIEESVSNTNAGIDNIDSENTSISISFDNISELKPIETEQVQKNEDMMDLMMDLFSPTEKTLIPADEKENKEDVIQNNQVAKGLQNSDVPPDTSTSRDSKTISGESFVEWLKAGILGNTLTINNSSAKLHIVQGKLFFSYSRNIPDVF
;
A
#
# COMPACT_ATOMS: atom_id res chain seq x y z
N MET A 1 12.14 -20.76 24.12
CA MET A 1 10.73 -20.47 24.50
C MET A 1 9.72 -21.18 23.60
N LEU A 2 9.95 -21.29 22.29
CA LEU A 2 9.02 -21.97 21.36
C LEU A 2 8.67 -23.42 21.78
N SER A 3 9.60 -24.18 22.35
CA SER A 3 9.35 -25.57 22.79
C SER A 3 8.34 -25.71 23.95
N SER A 4 8.19 -24.69 24.80
CA SER A 4 7.31 -24.74 25.98
C SER A 4 5.83 -24.56 25.63
N ILE A 5 5.54 -23.89 24.52
CA ILE A 5 4.18 -23.66 24.00
C ILE A 5 3.60 -24.97 23.44
N PHE A 6 4.46 -25.81 22.84
CA PHE A 6 4.05 -27.09 22.22
C PHE A 6 3.62 -28.18 23.19
N HIS A 7 4.02 -28.12 24.47
CA HIS A 7 3.57 -29.10 25.46
C HIS A 7 2.11 -28.95 25.87
N LYS A 8 1.45 -27.81 25.55
CA LYS A 8 0.01 -27.60 25.78
C LYS A 8 -0.89 -28.16 24.66
N ILE A 9 -0.34 -28.53 23.50
CA ILE A 9 -1.11 -28.86 22.27
C ILE A 9 -1.18 -30.38 22.00
N ARG A 10 -0.42 -31.20 22.73
CA ARG A 10 -0.29 -32.63 22.40
C ARG A 10 -1.34 -33.49 23.08
N GLY A 11 -2.55 -33.51 22.51
CA GLY A 11 -3.65 -34.35 23.02
C GLY A 11 -4.73 -34.69 22.01
N LYS A 12 -4.38 -35.37 20.90
CA LYS A 12 -5.18 -36.43 20.23
C LYS A 12 -4.54 -36.89 18.90
N LYS A 13 -4.18 -38.18 18.81
CA LYS A 13 -4.02 -38.99 17.57
C LYS A 13 -5.44 -39.42 17.11
N GLN A 14 -5.77 -39.89 15.91
CA GLN A 14 -5.12 -40.50 14.72
C GLN A 14 -6.24 -40.43 13.61
N ASP A 15 -6.02 -40.42 12.29
CA ASP A 15 -5.69 -41.60 11.46
C ASP A 15 -5.43 -41.19 9.99
N SER A 16 -4.59 -42.00 9.34
CA SER A 16 -4.16 -41.98 7.95
C SER A 16 -5.16 -42.61 6.99
N LEU A 17 -5.26 -42.15 5.72
CA LEU A 17 -5.63 -42.99 4.57
C LEU A 17 -5.23 -42.38 3.19
N ASN A 18 -4.30 -43.11 2.56
CA ASN A 18 -4.03 -43.38 1.14
C ASN A 18 -4.25 -42.35 0.01
N ILE A 19 -3.11 -42.08 -0.65
CA ILE A 19 -2.91 -41.47 -1.97
C ILE A 19 -3.04 -42.55 -3.05
N THR A 20 -3.99 -42.42 -3.97
CA THR A 20 -3.84 -42.60 -5.45
C THR A 20 -5.22 -42.57 -6.12
N SER A 21 -5.49 -41.55 -6.94
CA SER A 21 -6.08 -41.69 -8.29
C SER A 21 -6.71 -40.37 -8.78
N SER A 22 -6.45 -40.09 -10.06
CA SER A 22 -7.21 -39.20 -10.95
C SER A 22 -6.73 -37.75 -11.13
N LEU A 23 -5.63 -37.64 -11.87
CA LEU A 23 -5.17 -36.50 -12.68
C LEU A 23 -6.17 -36.12 -13.80
N LYS A 24 -7.45 -35.88 -13.48
CA LYS A 24 -8.49 -35.55 -14.49
C LYS A 24 -9.49 -34.46 -14.11
N ASN A 25 -9.18 -33.62 -13.13
CA ASN A 25 -10.03 -32.47 -12.73
C ASN A 25 -9.30 -31.11 -12.80
N LEU A 26 -8.33 -30.94 -13.68
CA LEU A 26 -7.89 -29.59 -14.07
C LEU A 26 -8.88 -29.06 -15.11
N ASN A 27 -9.47 -27.88 -14.84
CA ASN A 27 -10.42 -27.09 -15.66
C ASN A 27 -11.90 -27.13 -15.27
N SER A 28 -12.21 -26.89 -13.98
CA SER A 28 -13.58 -26.52 -13.56
C SER A 28 -13.54 -25.73 -12.24
N SER A 29 -13.18 -24.46 -12.32
CA SER A 29 -13.54 -23.46 -11.31
C SER A 29 -14.45 -22.42 -11.94
N THR A 30 -15.54 -22.89 -12.57
CA THR A 30 -16.69 -22.04 -12.86
C THR A 30 -17.27 -21.59 -11.52
N PHE A 31 -17.10 -20.31 -11.24
CA PHE A 31 -17.65 -19.65 -10.06
C PHE A 31 -19.13 -20.05 -9.89
N LYS A 32 -19.53 -20.55 -8.71
CA LYS A 32 -20.93 -20.88 -8.37
C LYS A 32 -21.74 -19.62 -8.09
N VAL A 33 -21.71 -18.68 -9.03
CA VAL A 33 -22.68 -17.60 -9.14
C VAL A 33 -23.84 -18.20 -9.92
N ASP A 34 -25.02 -18.27 -9.31
CA ASP A 34 -26.21 -18.70 -10.05
C ASP A 34 -26.67 -17.63 -11.05
N ASP A 35 -27.61 -17.97 -11.94
CA ASP A 35 -28.10 -17.05 -12.99
C ASP A 35 -28.75 -15.77 -12.41
N GLU A 36 -29.14 -15.79 -11.14
CA GLU A 36 -29.67 -14.64 -10.42
C GLU A 36 -28.56 -13.80 -9.76
N GLY A 37 -27.29 -14.22 -9.79
CA GLY A 37 -26.16 -13.51 -9.20
C GLY A 37 -25.88 -13.86 -7.74
N TRP A 38 -26.42 -14.96 -7.19
CA TRP A 38 -26.10 -15.41 -5.83
C TRP A 38 -24.81 -16.21 -5.79
N ILE A 39 -23.93 -15.86 -4.86
CA ILE A 39 -22.64 -16.51 -4.66
C ILE A 39 -22.79 -17.59 -3.59
N THR A 40 -22.45 -18.83 -3.91
CA THR A 40 -22.38 -19.90 -2.91
C THR A 40 -21.12 -19.74 -2.02
N PRO A 41 -21.21 -19.85 -0.69
CA PRO A 41 -20.03 -19.79 0.18
C PRO A 41 -19.04 -20.92 -0.08
N PHE A 42 -17.75 -20.63 0.06
CA PHE A 42 -16.64 -21.55 -0.14
C PHE A 42 -15.89 -21.81 1.16
N THR A 43 -15.31 -23.00 1.26
CA THR A 43 -14.37 -23.37 2.33
C THR A 43 -13.01 -22.69 2.13
N ALA A 44 -12.22 -22.55 3.20
CA ALA A 44 -10.85 -22.03 3.07
C ALA A 44 -10.02 -22.83 2.05
N SER A 45 -10.19 -24.15 2.02
CA SER A 45 -9.45 -25.02 1.10
C SER A 45 -9.78 -24.69 -0.35
N GLU A 46 -11.06 -24.50 -0.69
CA GLU A 46 -11.45 -24.13 -2.05
C GLU A 46 -10.96 -22.73 -2.42
N LEU A 47 -11.09 -21.78 -1.49
CA LEU A 47 -10.66 -20.40 -1.69
C LEU A 47 -9.16 -20.29 -1.91
N LEU A 48 -8.35 -21.07 -1.19
CA LEU A 48 -6.89 -20.97 -1.28
C LEU A 48 -6.28 -21.86 -2.37
N ASN A 49 -7.04 -22.71 -3.05
CA ASN A 49 -6.50 -23.74 -3.97
C ASN A 49 -6.02 -23.22 -5.33
N SER A 50 -6.22 -21.94 -5.66
CA SER A 50 -5.69 -21.41 -6.93
C SER A 50 -4.16 -21.42 -6.93
N GLU A 51 -3.55 -21.59 -8.11
CA GLU A 51 -2.09 -21.64 -8.23
C GLU A 51 -1.43 -20.38 -7.65
N LEU A 52 -2.00 -19.20 -7.93
CA LEU A 52 -1.53 -17.93 -7.42
C LEU A 52 -1.55 -17.87 -5.88
N ARG A 53 -2.67 -18.27 -5.26
CA ARG A 53 -2.83 -18.24 -3.80
C ARG A 53 -1.90 -19.24 -3.12
N GLN A 54 -1.71 -20.42 -3.71
CA GLN A 54 -0.72 -21.40 -3.25
C GLN A 54 0.71 -20.86 -3.36
N LYS A 55 1.06 -20.12 -4.42
CA LYS A 55 2.37 -19.46 -4.55
C LYS A 55 2.60 -18.45 -3.41
N TYR A 56 1.63 -17.59 -3.07
CA TYR A 56 1.75 -16.67 -1.93
C TYR A 56 1.96 -17.39 -0.59
N LEU A 57 1.21 -18.47 -0.34
CA LEU A 57 1.37 -19.27 0.87
C LEU A 57 2.77 -19.91 0.95
N ASN A 58 3.30 -20.38 -0.18
CA ASN A 58 4.65 -20.93 -0.25
C ASN A 58 5.73 -19.87 -0.02
N LEU A 59 5.56 -18.66 -0.56
CA LEU A 59 6.48 -17.54 -0.31
C LEU A 59 6.48 -17.15 1.17
N LEU A 60 5.31 -17.08 1.80
CA LEU A 60 5.20 -16.81 3.23
C LEU A 60 5.92 -17.89 4.05
N TRP A 61 5.71 -19.16 3.71
CA TRP A 61 6.37 -20.30 4.36
C TRP A 61 7.90 -20.22 4.25
N GLN A 62 8.44 -19.88 3.09
CA GLN A 62 9.88 -19.72 2.87
C GLN A 62 10.51 -18.57 3.67
N GLN A 63 9.70 -17.58 4.08
CA GLN A 63 10.18 -16.37 4.74
C GLN A 63 10.13 -16.43 6.27
N VAL A 64 9.55 -17.48 6.85
CA VAL A 64 9.44 -17.66 8.30
C VAL A 64 10.31 -18.82 8.78
N SER A 65 10.88 -18.70 9.98
CA SER A 65 11.80 -19.68 10.55
C SER A 65 11.10 -20.55 11.60
N MET A 66 10.22 -21.46 11.17
CA MET A 66 9.49 -22.35 12.09
C MET A 66 9.17 -23.72 11.49
N THR A 67 8.65 -24.65 12.28
CA THR A 67 8.20 -25.96 11.80
C THR A 67 6.89 -25.84 11.00
N GLN A 68 6.57 -26.87 10.20
CA GLN A 68 5.31 -26.89 9.46
C GLN A 68 4.08 -26.82 10.38
N ASP A 69 4.12 -27.53 11.52
CA ASP A 69 3.03 -27.51 12.50
C ASP A 69 2.86 -26.11 13.10
N MET A 70 3.96 -25.42 13.42
CA MET A 70 3.93 -24.03 13.87
C MET A 70 3.32 -23.11 12.83
N PHE A 71 3.75 -23.23 11.57
CA PHE A 71 3.24 -22.42 10.47
C PHE A 71 1.74 -22.64 10.28
N ASN A 72 1.31 -23.90 10.32
CA ASN A 72 -0.09 -24.26 10.16
C ASN A 72 -0.95 -23.62 11.25
N GLU A 73 -0.53 -23.68 12.52
CA GLU A 73 -1.27 -23.11 13.64
C GLU A 73 -1.22 -21.57 13.69
N LEU A 74 -0.04 -20.98 13.50
CA LEU A 74 0.20 -19.55 13.73
C LEU A 74 -0.14 -18.68 12.52
N TYR A 75 -0.06 -19.20 11.29
CA TYR A 75 -0.26 -18.40 10.08
C TYR A 75 -1.29 -18.99 9.13
N LYS A 76 -1.21 -20.29 8.80
CA LYS A 76 -2.14 -20.90 7.84
C LYS A 76 -3.59 -20.84 8.33
N LYS A 77 -3.86 -21.23 9.58
CA LYS A 77 -5.21 -21.15 10.16
C LYS A 77 -5.78 -19.73 10.20
N PRO A 78 -5.03 -18.69 10.62
CA PRO A 78 -5.47 -17.30 10.48
C PRO A 78 -5.79 -16.88 9.05
N ILE A 79 -4.97 -17.30 8.09
CA ILE A 79 -5.20 -17.02 6.66
C ILE A 79 -6.44 -17.77 6.14
N GLU A 80 -6.66 -19.00 6.57
CA GLU A 80 -7.88 -19.77 6.26
C GLU A 80 -9.13 -19.06 6.80
N ARG A 81 -9.11 -18.61 8.06
CA ARG A 81 -10.21 -17.82 8.65
C ARG A 81 -10.42 -16.49 7.93
N TYR A 82 -9.34 -15.82 7.52
CA TYR A 82 -9.40 -14.60 6.72
C TYR A 82 -10.09 -14.89 5.39
N ALA A 83 -9.65 -15.93 4.67
CA ALA A 83 -10.25 -16.35 3.41
C ALA A 83 -11.75 -16.65 3.57
N GLU A 84 -12.14 -17.41 4.59
CA GLU A 84 -13.54 -17.73 4.85
C GLU A 84 -14.38 -16.50 5.23
N MET A 85 -13.78 -15.46 5.78
CA MET A 85 -14.47 -14.22 6.13
C MET A 85 -14.66 -13.31 4.93
N VAL A 86 -13.63 -13.17 4.08
CA VAL A 86 -13.67 -12.29 2.91
C VAL A 86 -14.27 -12.95 1.68
N GLN A 87 -14.36 -14.29 1.64
CA GLN A 87 -14.99 -15.08 0.58
C GLN A 87 -14.58 -14.59 -0.83
N LEU A 88 -15.56 -14.28 -1.69
CA LEU A 88 -15.37 -13.73 -3.02
C LEU A 88 -15.62 -12.22 -3.07
N LEU A 89 -15.48 -11.51 -1.95
CA LEU A 89 -15.66 -10.07 -1.93
C LEU A 89 -14.54 -9.36 -2.70
N PRO A 90 -14.87 -8.29 -3.45
CA PRO A 90 -13.87 -7.42 -4.06
C PRO A 90 -13.22 -6.54 -3.00
N ALA A 91 -11.96 -6.15 -3.21
CA ALA A 91 -11.26 -5.22 -2.30
C ALA A 91 -11.58 -3.75 -2.61
N SER A 92 -12.09 -3.47 -3.81
CA SER A 92 -12.39 -2.12 -4.32
C SER A 92 -13.48 -2.12 -5.39
N GLU A 93 -14.05 -0.96 -5.72
CA GLU A 93 -15.08 -0.84 -6.76
C GLU A 93 -14.52 -0.84 -8.20
N ALA A 94 -13.32 -0.30 -8.41
CA ALA A 94 -12.80 -0.03 -9.76
C ALA A 94 -11.28 -0.21 -9.93
N HIS A 95 -10.58 -0.78 -8.94
CA HIS A 95 -9.12 -1.00 -8.99
C HIS A 95 -8.76 -2.44 -9.38
N HIS A 96 -7.47 -2.76 -9.35
CA HIS A 96 -6.94 -4.08 -9.71
C HIS A 96 -7.65 -5.24 -9.00
N HIS A 97 -8.03 -5.03 -7.74
CA HIS A 97 -8.72 -6.03 -6.92
C HIS A 97 -10.25 -5.83 -6.88
N SER A 98 -10.86 -5.27 -7.93
CA SER A 98 -12.33 -5.12 -8.02
C SER A 98 -13.06 -6.37 -8.49
N HIS A 99 -12.35 -7.42 -8.87
CA HIS A 99 -12.93 -8.71 -9.25
C HIS A 99 -13.39 -9.52 -8.04
N LEU A 100 -14.19 -10.57 -8.30
CA LEU A 100 -14.59 -11.53 -7.26
C LEU A 100 -13.36 -12.20 -6.65
N GLY A 101 -13.29 -12.21 -5.32
CA GLY A 101 -12.15 -12.72 -4.55
C GLY A 101 -10.98 -11.75 -4.44
N GLY A 102 -11.08 -10.55 -5.01
CA GLY A 102 -9.99 -9.56 -4.98
C GLY A 102 -9.55 -9.17 -3.57
N MET A 103 -10.43 -9.22 -2.56
CA MET A 103 -10.05 -8.96 -1.17
C MET A 103 -9.15 -10.04 -0.58
N LEU A 104 -9.34 -11.30 -0.99
CA LEU A 104 -8.45 -12.39 -0.60
C LEU A 104 -7.09 -12.23 -1.26
N ASP A 105 -7.08 -11.92 -2.56
CA ASP A 105 -5.86 -11.77 -3.34
C ASP A 105 -5.01 -10.59 -2.83
N HIS A 106 -5.62 -9.41 -2.64
CA HIS A 106 -4.98 -8.25 -2.02
C HIS A 106 -4.39 -8.58 -0.64
N GLY A 107 -5.15 -9.27 0.22
CA GLY A 107 -4.68 -9.66 1.54
C GLY A 107 -3.42 -10.54 1.49
N LEU A 108 -3.40 -11.54 0.61
CA LEU A 108 -2.27 -12.46 0.44
C LEU A 108 -1.04 -11.78 -0.19
N GLU A 109 -1.26 -10.85 -1.12
CA GLU A 109 -0.21 -10.01 -1.69
C GLU A 109 0.45 -9.13 -0.63
N VAL A 110 -0.34 -8.36 0.11
CA VAL A 110 0.16 -7.48 1.18
C VAL A 110 0.89 -8.27 2.26
N LEU A 111 0.37 -9.45 2.65
CA LEU A 111 1.06 -10.37 3.55
C LEU A 111 2.45 -10.78 3.04
N SER A 112 2.54 -11.16 1.77
CA SER A 112 3.79 -11.61 1.14
C SER A 112 4.80 -10.47 1.05
N PHE A 113 4.37 -9.27 0.63
CA PHE A 113 5.23 -8.10 0.56
C PHE A 113 5.68 -7.61 1.94
N ALA A 114 4.78 -7.55 2.92
CA ALA A 114 5.10 -7.10 4.27
C ALA A 114 6.14 -8.03 4.92
N THR A 115 5.97 -9.35 4.75
CA THR A 115 6.89 -10.34 5.30
C THR A 115 8.28 -10.24 4.65
N LYS A 116 8.34 -10.02 3.33
CA LYS A 116 9.60 -9.79 2.63
C LYS A 116 10.26 -8.49 3.04
N LEU A 117 9.51 -7.39 3.05
CA LEU A 117 10.01 -6.07 3.47
C LEU A 117 10.57 -6.16 4.87
N ARG A 118 9.89 -6.81 5.81
CA ARG A 118 10.40 -7.04 7.17
C ARG A 118 11.82 -7.61 7.20
N GLN A 119 12.25 -8.39 6.22
CA GLN A 119 13.62 -8.96 6.20
C GLN A 119 14.70 -7.90 6.02
N SER A 120 14.40 -6.74 5.41
CA SER A 120 15.34 -5.64 5.25
C SER A 120 15.39 -4.68 6.44
N TYR A 121 14.46 -4.82 7.41
CA TYR A 121 14.44 -3.98 8.60
C TYR A 121 15.15 -4.62 9.78
N VAL A 122 15.88 -3.76 10.49
CA VAL A 122 16.53 -4.09 11.77
C VAL A 122 15.54 -3.79 12.90
N LEU A 123 14.96 -4.86 13.46
CA LEU A 123 13.95 -4.79 14.53
C LEU A 123 14.35 -5.70 15.70
N PRO A 124 14.20 -5.26 16.97
CA PRO A 124 13.76 -3.92 17.39
C PRO A 124 14.83 -2.85 17.08
N GLN A 125 14.40 -1.61 16.88
CA GLN A 125 15.33 -0.50 16.67
C GLN A 125 16.18 -0.27 17.93
N ASN A 126 17.45 0.10 17.74
CA ASN A 126 18.39 0.44 18.82
C ASN A 126 18.70 -0.69 19.82
N ALA A 127 18.19 -1.91 19.60
CA ALA A 127 18.56 -3.08 20.38
C ALA A 127 19.93 -3.64 19.93
N ALA A 128 20.64 -4.33 20.82
CA ALA A 128 21.87 -5.03 20.45
C ALA A 128 21.58 -6.15 19.43
N PRO A 129 22.53 -6.52 18.54
CA PRO A 129 22.33 -7.55 17.51
C PRO A 129 21.82 -8.90 18.06
N GLU A 130 22.26 -9.28 19.25
CA GLU A 130 21.84 -10.51 19.93
C GLU A 130 20.35 -10.46 20.28
N GLU A 131 19.88 -9.30 20.75
CA GLU A 131 18.49 -9.07 21.10
C GLU A 131 17.60 -9.01 19.85
N GLN A 132 18.08 -8.35 18.79
CA GLN A 132 17.40 -8.35 17.49
C GLN A 132 17.24 -9.77 16.93
N SER A 133 18.28 -10.59 17.02
CA SER A 133 18.23 -12.00 16.62
C SER A 133 17.23 -12.77 17.48
N ARG A 134 17.22 -12.53 18.80
CA ARG A 134 16.31 -13.19 19.77
C ARG A 134 14.84 -12.88 19.54
N GLN A 135 14.51 -11.65 19.11
CA GLN A 135 13.13 -11.22 18.87
C GLN A 135 12.71 -11.31 17.41
N ARG A 136 13.58 -11.82 16.51
CA ARG A 136 13.36 -11.82 15.06
C ARG A 136 11.98 -12.35 14.69
N ASP A 137 11.62 -13.52 15.20
CA ASP A 137 10.38 -14.20 14.83
C ASP A 137 9.14 -13.49 15.41
N ALA A 138 9.24 -12.90 16.61
CA ALA A 138 8.16 -12.14 17.21
C ALA A 138 7.82 -10.88 16.37
N TRP A 139 8.85 -10.16 15.91
CA TRP A 139 8.65 -9.02 15.00
C TRP A 139 8.14 -9.45 13.63
N THR A 140 8.58 -10.60 13.10
CA THR A 140 8.02 -11.18 11.86
C THR A 140 6.52 -11.44 12.02
N ALA A 141 6.13 -12.12 13.10
CA ALA A 141 4.73 -12.45 13.37
C ALA A 141 3.88 -11.20 13.56
N ALA A 142 4.40 -10.19 14.28
CA ALA A 142 3.71 -8.91 14.44
C ALA A 142 3.44 -8.23 13.09
N VAL A 143 4.40 -8.21 12.18
CA VAL A 143 4.21 -7.67 10.82
C VAL A 143 3.16 -8.48 10.04
N ILE A 144 3.25 -9.82 10.07
CA ILE A 144 2.29 -10.71 9.39
C ILE A 144 0.86 -10.45 9.89
N TYR A 145 0.67 -10.41 11.21
CA TYR A 145 -0.66 -10.18 11.79
C TYR A 145 -1.19 -8.79 11.53
N ALA A 146 -0.34 -7.76 11.53
CA ALA A 146 -0.74 -6.42 11.16
C ALA A 146 -1.14 -6.32 9.68
N ALA A 147 -0.41 -7.00 8.79
CA ALA A 147 -0.76 -7.10 7.37
C ALA A 147 -2.07 -7.89 7.17
N LEU A 148 -2.31 -8.97 7.92
CA LEU A 148 -3.54 -9.75 7.82
C LEU A 148 -4.80 -8.92 8.14
N VAL A 149 -4.70 -7.99 9.09
CA VAL A 149 -5.85 -7.24 9.62
C VAL A 149 -5.99 -5.83 9.05
N HIS A 150 -5.01 -5.35 8.26
CA HIS A 150 -4.92 -3.92 7.89
C HIS A 150 -6.21 -3.38 7.24
N ASP A 151 -6.84 -4.18 6.38
CA ASP A 151 -8.01 -3.78 5.59
C ASP A 151 -9.23 -4.68 5.79
N ILE A 152 -9.19 -5.66 6.69
CA ILE A 152 -10.32 -6.60 6.88
C ILE A 152 -11.59 -5.90 7.40
N GLY A 153 -11.45 -4.73 8.02
CA GLY A 153 -12.58 -3.94 8.48
C GLY A 153 -13.53 -3.51 7.35
N LYS A 154 -13.09 -3.51 6.08
CA LYS A 154 -13.92 -3.24 4.91
C LYS A 154 -15.16 -4.15 4.83
N VAL A 155 -15.02 -5.41 5.25
CA VAL A 155 -16.14 -6.37 5.27
C VAL A 155 -17.26 -5.95 6.23
N ILE A 156 -16.97 -5.10 7.23
CA ILE A 156 -17.96 -4.62 8.19
C ILE A 156 -18.65 -3.33 7.70
N VAL A 157 -17.86 -2.37 7.24
CA VAL A 157 -18.31 -0.97 7.07
C VAL A 157 -18.34 -0.47 5.62
N ASP A 158 -17.67 -1.16 4.70
CA ASP A 158 -17.65 -0.76 3.28
C ASP A 158 -18.62 -1.58 2.45
N ILE A 159 -18.89 -2.82 2.84
CA ILE A 159 -19.69 -3.79 2.08
C ILE A 159 -20.87 -4.28 2.93
N GLU A 160 -22.07 -4.19 2.36
CA GLU A 160 -23.25 -4.88 2.90
C GLU A 160 -23.44 -6.22 2.20
N ILE A 161 -23.55 -7.29 3.00
CA ILE A 161 -23.72 -8.66 2.51
C ILE A 161 -25.13 -9.13 2.89
N GLN A 162 -25.91 -9.54 1.90
CA GLN A 162 -27.27 -10.05 2.06
C GLN A 162 -27.30 -11.54 1.72
N LEU A 163 -27.86 -12.36 2.61
CA LEU A 163 -28.09 -13.78 2.40
C LEU A 163 -29.36 -14.03 1.60
N LYS A 164 -29.48 -15.22 1.00
CA LYS A 164 -30.62 -15.62 0.15
C LYS A 164 -31.97 -15.62 0.88
N ASP A 165 -31.98 -15.71 2.21
CA ASP A 165 -33.18 -15.57 3.04
C ASP A 165 -33.59 -14.11 3.30
N GLY A 166 -32.84 -13.15 2.74
CA GLY A 166 -33.07 -11.71 2.86
C GLY A 166 -32.38 -11.07 4.06
N SER A 167 -31.80 -11.85 4.98
CA SER A 167 -31.10 -11.34 6.15
C SER A 167 -29.75 -10.72 5.80
N ARG A 168 -29.30 -9.76 6.61
CA ARG A 168 -27.94 -9.21 6.51
C ARG A 168 -26.98 -10.13 7.26
N TRP A 169 -25.86 -10.46 6.61
CA TRP A 169 -24.76 -11.17 7.24
C TRP A 169 -23.74 -10.20 7.84
N PHE A 170 -23.11 -10.63 8.93
CA PHE A 170 -22.06 -9.89 9.60
C PHE A 170 -20.84 -10.78 9.85
N PRO A 171 -19.60 -10.25 9.73
CA PRO A 171 -18.38 -11.05 9.88
C PRO A 171 -18.21 -11.78 11.21
N TRP A 172 -18.73 -11.23 12.31
CA TRP A 172 -18.68 -11.87 13.62
C TRP A 172 -19.59 -13.09 13.77
N LEU A 173 -20.44 -13.38 12.77
CA LEU A 173 -21.25 -14.59 12.71
C LEU A 173 -20.46 -15.79 12.13
N GLY A 174 -19.21 -15.58 11.72
CA GLY A 174 -18.33 -16.65 11.25
C GLY A 174 -18.28 -16.73 9.74
N ILE A 175 -18.70 -17.86 9.15
CA ILE A 175 -18.72 -18.09 7.70
C ILE A 175 -20.17 -17.93 7.22
N PRO A 176 -20.45 -17.27 6.07
CA PRO A 176 -21.80 -17.28 5.50
C PRO A 176 -22.26 -18.72 5.25
N THR A 177 -23.45 -19.08 5.73
CA THR A 177 -24.01 -20.45 5.59
C THR A 177 -25.01 -20.59 4.45
N LEU A 178 -25.43 -19.46 3.87
CA LEU A 178 -26.36 -19.38 2.74
C LEU A 178 -25.70 -18.64 1.58
N PRO A 179 -26.16 -18.87 0.33
CA PRO A 179 -25.76 -18.03 -0.79
C PRO A 179 -26.00 -16.55 -0.51
N TYR A 180 -25.10 -15.71 -1.00
CA TYR A 180 -25.09 -14.29 -0.66
C TYR A 180 -24.89 -13.40 -1.89
N LYS A 181 -25.32 -12.16 -1.76
CA LYS A 181 -24.98 -11.03 -2.62
C LYS A 181 -24.35 -9.95 -1.78
N PHE A 182 -23.60 -9.06 -2.41
CA PHE A 182 -23.01 -7.92 -1.73
C PHE A 182 -23.21 -6.65 -2.54
N LYS A 183 -23.15 -5.52 -1.86
CA LYS A 183 -23.10 -4.18 -2.46
C LYS A 183 -22.27 -3.26 -1.59
N TYR A 184 -21.65 -2.27 -2.21
CA TYR A 184 -20.94 -1.23 -1.47
C TYR A 184 -21.92 -0.29 -0.76
N ILE A 185 -21.55 0.11 0.45
CA ILE A 185 -22.30 1.09 1.24
C ILE A 185 -21.99 2.49 0.69
N LYS A 186 -23.04 3.25 0.37
CA LYS A 186 -22.93 4.64 -0.09
C LYS A 186 -22.61 5.57 1.09
N GLY A 187 -21.73 6.54 0.89
CA GLY A 187 -21.33 7.49 1.94
C GLY A 187 -20.59 6.85 3.11
N ARG A 188 -19.88 5.73 2.86
CA ARG A 188 -19.11 5.00 3.87
C ARG A 188 -17.97 5.83 4.46
N ASP A 189 -17.71 5.59 5.74
CA ASP A 189 -16.65 6.24 6.49
C ASP A 189 -15.30 5.53 6.24
N TYR A 190 -14.51 6.08 5.33
CA TYR A 190 -13.19 5.54 4.99
C TYR A 190 -12.17 5.61 6.14
N GLU A 191 -12.42 6.41 7.18
CA GLU A 191 -11.55 6.42 8.36
C GLU A 191 -11.91 5.30 9.35
N LEU A 192 -13.10 4.70 9.21
CA LEU A 192 -13.60 3.69 10.13
C LEU A 192 -13.08 2.28 9.78
N HIS A 193 -12.98 1.91 8.50
CA HIS A 193 -12.56 0.56 8.12
C HIS A 193 -11.16 0.16 8.65
N PRO A 194 -10.13 1.03 8.71
CA PRO A 194 -8.83 0.65 9.27
C PRO A 194 -8.91 0.42 10.79
N VAL A 195 -9.82 1.12 11.48
CA VAL A 195 -10.04 0.95 12.93
C VAL A 195 -10.73 -0.39 13.24
N MET A 196 -11.69 -0.78 12.40
CA MET A 196 -12.48 -2.00 12.57
C MET A 196 -11.67 -3.30 12.42
N GLY A 197 -10.48 -3.25 11.83
CA GLY A 197 -9.57 -4.38 11.76
C GLY A 197 -9.21 -4.96 13.14
N SER A 198 -9.04 -4.10 14.14
CA SER A 198 -8.75 -4.51 15.54
C SER A 198 -9.83 -5.43 16.14
N TYR A 199 -11.10 -5.21 15.81
CA TYR A 199 -12.20 -6.03 16.31
C TYR A 199 -12.11 -7.47 15.78
N LEU A 200 -11.82 -7.63 14.48
CA LEU A 200 -11.69 -8.92 13.82
C LEU A 200 -10.36 -9.63 14.11
N ALA A 201 -9.33 -8.90 14.53
CA ALA A 201 -8.04 -9.48 14.90
C ALA A 201 -8.18 -10.62 15.93
N SER A 202 -9.06 -10.45 16.92
CA SER A 202 -9.33 -11.46 17.96
C SER A 202 -9.97 -12.75 17.45
N TYR A 203 -10.68 -12.69 16.31
CA TYR A 203 -11.27 -13.85 15.65
C TYR A 203 -10.25 -14.59 14.76
N LEU A 204 -9.41 -13.83 14.05
CA LEU A 204 -8.44 -14.39 13.12
C LEU A 204 -7.24 -15.00 13.84
N ILE A 205 -6.64 -14.26 14.77
CA ILE A 205 -5.34 -14.57 15.37
C ILE A 205 -5.53 -15.51 16.57
N PRO A 206 -4.76 -16.61 16.66
CA PRO A 206 -4.89 -17.56 17.76
C PRO A 206 -4.48 -16.90 19.09
N LYS A 207 -5.13 -17.29 20.18
CA LYS A 207 -4.86 -16.76 21.53
C LYS A 207 -3.41 -17.03 21.95
N GLU A 208 -2.88 -18.17 21.51
CA GLU A 208 -1.51 -18.61 21.71
C GLU A 208 -0.49 -17.65 21.07
N ALA A 209 -0.83 -17.03 19.93
CA ALA A 209 0.03 -16.02 19.31
C ALA A 209 0.03 -14.72 20.12
N PHE A 210 -1.12 -14.28 20.64
CA PHE A 210 -1.17 -13.11 21.54
C PHE A 210 -0.41 -13.38 22.84
N GLU A 211 -0.58 -14.55 23.46
CA GLU A 211 0.16 -14.95 24.66
C GLU A 211 1.68 -14.96 24.40
N TRP A 212 2.11 -15.50 23.25
CA TRP A 212 3.52 -15.50 22.86
C TRP A 212 4.06 -14.09 22.61
N LEU A 213 3.36 -13.27 21.84
CA LEU A 213 3.79 -11.91 21.52
C LEU A 213 3.81 -11.00 22.75
N ALA A 214 2.93 -11.21 23.73
CA ALA A 214 2.94 -10.48 24.99
C ALA A 214 4.27 -10.65 25.78
N GLY A 215 5.03 -11.72 25.51
CA GLY A 215 6.40 -11.89 26.01
C GLY A 215 7.43 -10.92 25.42
N TYR A 216 7.06 -10.17 24.38
CA TYR A 216 7.86 -9.17 23.67
C TYR A 216 7.12 -7.82 23.68
N PRO A 217 7.18 -7.04 24.78
CA PRO A 217 6.31 -5.89 25.01
C PRO A 217 6.34 -4.83 23.90
N GLU A 218 7.50 -4.57 23.30
CA GLU A 218 7.63 -3.60 22.21
C GLU A 218 6.91 -4.07 20.93
N ALA A 219 7.16 -5.32 20.51
CA ALA A 219 6.51 -5.90 19.34
C ALA A 219 5.00 -5.99 19.54
N PHE A 220 4.56 -6.40 20.73
CA PHE A 220 3.15 -6.45 21.09
C PHE A 220 2.50 -5.07 21.07
N ALA A 221 3.12 -4.06 21.69
CA ALA A 221 2.60 -2.70 21.68
C ALA A 221 2.49 -2.14 20.26
N SER A 222 3.54 -2.32 19.43
CA SER A 222 3.51 -1.92 18.02
C SER A 222 2.38 -2.59 17.25
N LEU A 223 2.13 -3.88 17.47
CA LEU A 223 1.03 -4.62 16.86
C LEU A 223 -0.34 -4.06 17.27
N MET A 224 -0.55 -3.85 18.58
CA MET A 224 -1.82 -3.34 19.10
C MET A 224 -2.11 -1.91 18.59
N TYR A 225 -1.10 -1.05 18.53
CA TYR A 225 -1.24 0.28 17.94
C TYR A 225 -1.53 0.22 16.43
N ALA A 226 -0.89 -0.69 15.70
CA ALA A 226 -1.15 -0.87 14.27
C ALA A 226 -2.59 -1.33 14.02
N MET A 227 -3.07 -2.30 14.79
CA MET A 227 -4.46 -2.80 14.73
C MET A 227 -5.49 -1.71 15.02
N ALA A 228 -5.18 -0.81 15.94
CA ALA A 228 -6.02 0.33 16.29
C ALA A 228 -5.84 1.54 15.34
N ASN A 229 -5.12 1.38 14.23
CA ASN A 229 -4.81 2.42 13.25
C ASN A 229 -4.02 3.64 13.82
N HIS A 230 -3.28 3.46 14.92
CA HIS A 230 -2.37 4.46 15.47
C HIS A 230 -0.99 4.38 14.82
N LYS A 231 -0.91 4.82 13.55
CA LYS A 231 0.31 4.78 12.73
C LYS A 231 1.49 5.53 13.36
N ASP A 232 1.21 6.58 14.14
CA ASP A 232 2.19 7.36 14.89
C ASP A 232 2.86 6.58 16.02
N LYS A 233 2.15 5.60 16.61
CA LYS A 233 2.63 4.82 17.76
C LYS A 233 3.11 3.42 17.39
N SER A 234 2.63 2.85 16.29
CA SER A 234 3.04 1.53 15.82
C SER A 234 4.45 1.51 15.23
N GLY A 235 4.98 2.66 14.83
CA GLY A 235 6.35 2.83 14.35
C GLY A 235 6.58 2.11 13.02
N LEU A 236 7.75 1.46 12.89
CA LEU A 236 8.15 0.77 11.66
C LEU A 236 7.18 -0.33 11.21
N LEU A 237 6.38 -0.88 12.12
CA LEU A 237 5.45 -1.94 11.78
C LEU A 237 4.35 -1.43 10.82
N SER A 238 3.75 -0.27 11.09
CA SER A 238 2.79 0.32 10.14
C SER A 238 3.47 0.85 8.88
N GLU A 239 4.73 1.30 8.95
CA GLU A 239 5.48 1.69 7.75
C GLU A 239 5.69 0.50 6.80
N ILE A 240 6.06 -0.67 7.34
CA ILE A 240 6.24 -1.90 6.55
C ILE A 240 4.92 -2.30 5.87
N VAL A 241 3.82 -2.31 6.63
CA VAL A 241 2.49 -2.68 6.08
C VAL A 241 2.04 -1.66 5.05
N GLN A 242 2.21 -0.36 5.28
CA GLN A 242 1.86 0.69 4.32
C GLN A 242 2.67 0.58 3.02
N LYS A 243 3.97 0.26 3.10
CA LYS A 243 4.79 0.04 1.90
C LYS A 243 4.37 -1.23 1.17
N ALA A 244 4.00 -2.29 1.89
CA ALA A 244 3.50 -3.52 1.29
C ALA A 244 2.19 -3.28 0.52
N ASP A 245 1.26 -2.53 1.12
CA ASP A 245 -0.01 -2.11 0.52
C ASP A 245 0.20 -1.23 -0.74
N GLN A 246 1.12 -0.26 -0.68
CA GLN A 246 1.46 0.54 -1.85
C GLN A 246 2.09 -0.29 -2.98
N ASN A 247 2.88 -1.31 -2.63
CA ASN A 247 3.53 -2.17 -3.61
C ASN A 247 2.53 -3.09 -4.32
N SER A 248 1.52 -3.64 -3.63
CA SER A 248 0.47 -4.46 -4.29
C SER A 248 -0.28 -3.65 -5.33
N VAL A 249 -0.50 -2.35 -5.08
CA VAL A 249 -1.13 -1.43 -6.04
C VAL A 249 -0.17 -1.03 -7.18
N THR A 250 1.12 -0.79 -6.91
CA THR A 250 2.08 -0.26 -7.89
C THR A 250 2.50 -1.29 -8.95
N LEU A 251 2.67 -2.56 -8.54
CA LEU A 251 2.95 -3.68 -9.45
C LEU A 251 1.80 -3.88 -10.44
N ALA A 252 0.55 -3.71 -10.01
CA ALA A 252 -0.65 -3.73 -10.84
C ALA A 252 -0.77 -2.57 -11.84
N LEU A 253 -0.10 -1.45 -11.57
CA LEU A 253 -0.06 -0.27 -12.43
C LEU A 253 1.15 -0.25 -13.38
N GLY A 254 1.98 -1.30 -13.40
CA GLY A 254 3.14 -1.42 -14.29
C GLY A 254 4.32 -0.52 -13.94
N GLY A 255 4.48 -0.14 -12.66
CA GLY A 255 5.61 0.67 -12.18
C GLY A 255 6.88 -0.14 -11.89
N ASP A 256 8.05 0.45 -12.08
CA ASP A 256 9.37 -0.14 -11.78
C ASP A 256 9.67 -0.11 -10.28
N VAL A 257 9.62 -1.28 -9.64
CA VAL A 257 9.74 -1.49 -8.18
C VAL A 257 11.16 -1.17 -7.67
N SER A 258 12.18 -1.24 -8.53
CA SER A 258 13.58 -0.98 -8.19
C SER A 258 13.82 0.47 -7.76
N LYS A 259 12.91 1.39 -8.15
CA LYS A 259 12.98 2.81 -7.83
C LYS A 259 12.37 3.18 -6.47
N LEU A 260 11.61 2.26 -5.82
CA LEU A 260 10.95 2.50 -4.53
C LEU A 260 11.82 2.14 -3.31
N VAL A 261 12.85 1.32 -3.49
CA VAL A 261 13.74 0.86 -2.39
C VAL A 261 14.73 1.95 -1.96
N GLN A 262 14.90 3.01 -2.75
CA GLN A 262 15.86 4.06 -2.45
C GLN A 262 15.16 5.38 -2.08
N LYS A 263 15.26 5.72 -0.78
CA LYS A 263 14.92 7.00 -0.12
C LYS A 263 13.49 7.07 0.43
N PRO A 264 13.25 7.63 1.65
CA PRO A 264 11.91 7.86 2.16
C PRO A 264 11.23 8.93 1.27
N GLY A 265 10.53 8.47 0.25
CA GLY A 265 9.72 9.31 -0.62
C GLY A 265 8.43 9.72 0.09
N THR A 266 7.99 10.94 -0.18
CA THR A 266 6.65 11.42 0.17
C THR A 266 5.58 10.42 -0.31
N SER A 267 4.53 10.16 0.49
CA SER A 267 3.45 9.24 0.10
C SER A 267 2.79 9.65 -1.22
N PHE A 268 2.16 8.73 -1.96
CA PHE A 268 1.48 9.05 -3.22
C PHE A 268 0.47 10.20 -3.08
N ALA A 269 -0.29 10.21 -1.98
CA ALA A 269 -1.16 11.32 -1.62
C ALA A 269 -0.42 12.66 -1.52
N LYS A 270 0.72 12.66 -0.82
CA LYS A 270 1.58 13.84 -0.70
C LYS A 270 2.17 14.23 -2.06
N GLN A 271 2.48 13.27 -2.93
CA GLN A 271 2.99 13.52 -4.28
C GLN A 271 1.91 14.15 -5.18
N ILE A 272 0.66 13.71 -5.12
CA ILE A 272 -0.46 14.35 -5.83
C ILE A 272 -0.68 15.77 -5.30
N VAL A 273 -0.68 15.96 -3.98
CA VAL A 273 -0.84 17.31 -3.39
C VAL A 273 0.32 18.21 -3.78
N MET A 274 1.56 17.71 -3.80
CA MET A 274 2.73 18.46 -4.29
C MET A 274 2.60 18.80 -5.78
N ALA A 275 2.15 17.85 -6.61
CA ALA A 275 1.89 18.08 -8.03
C ALA A 275 0.82 19.16 -8.21
N LEU A 276 -0.32 19.05 -7.52
CA LEU A 276 -1.41 20.02 -7.55
C LEU A 276 -0.92 21.42 -7.18
N ARG A 277 -0.17 21.54 -6.09
CA ARG A 277 0.38 22.83 -5.62
C ARG A 277 1.36 23.43 -6.62
N TYR A 278 2.28 22.61 -7.14
CA TYR A 278 3.21 23.04 -8.18
C TYR A 278 2.47 23.54 -9.43
N LEU A 279 1.41 22.84 -9.84
CA LEU A 279 0.60 23.23 -10.99
C LEU A 279 -0.14 24.55 -10.72
N LEU A 280 -0.69 24.75 -9.52
CA LEU A 280 -1.34 26.00 -9.13
C LEU A 280 -0.38 27.19 -9.10
N GLU A 281 0.88 26.96 -8.72
CA GLU A 281 1.89 28.03 -8.65
C GLU A 281 2.45 28.39 -10.04
N HIS A 282 2.64 27.40 -10.93
CA HIS A 282 3.44 27.59 -12.14
C HIS A 282 2.73 27.37 -13.47
N LYS A 283 1.59 26.64 -13.51
CA LYS A 283 0.93 26.26 -14.77
C LYS A 283 -0.51 26.73 -14.87
N PHE A 284 -1.32 26.53 -13.82
CA PHE A 284 -2.74 26.84 -13.85
C PHE A 284 -3.01 28.33 -13.70
N LYS A 285 -3.91 28.82 -14.55
CA LYS A 285 -4.45 30.17 -14.46
C LYS A 285 -5.75 30.11 -13.66
N ILE A 286 -5.73 30.67 -12.46
CA ILE A 286 -6.89 30.75 -11.57
C ILE A 286 -7.55 32.13 -11.68
N ASN A 287 -8.88 32.17 -11.71
CA ASN A 287 -9.69 33.40 -11.66
C ASN A 287 -9.44 34.41 -12.79
N THR A 288 -9.22 33.92 -14.02
CA THR A 288 -9.03 34.81 -15.19
C THR A 288 -10.28 35.68 -15.42
N PRO A 289 -10.21 37.03 -15.33
CA PRO A 289 -11.42 37.88 -15.30
C PRO A 289 -12.24 37.95 -16.60
N LYS A 290 -11.62 37.66 -17.75
CA LYS A 290 -12.20 37.82 -19.09
C LYS A 290 -11.79 36.70 -20.06
N GLY A 291 -11.80 35.46 -19.62
CA GLY A 291 -11.44 34.33 -20.47
C GLY A 291 -11.53 32.96 -19.78
N PRO A 292 -11.26 31.88 -20.51
CA PRO A 292 -11.18 30.55 -19.92
C PRO A 292 -10.05 30.50 -18.89
N SER A 293 -10.34 29.89 -17.74
CA SER A 293 -9.39 29.66 -16.66
C SER A 293 -9.24 28.16 -16.47
N ASP A 294 -8.11 27.72 -15.93
CA ASP A 294 -7.92 26.32 -15.52
C ASP A 294 -8.70 26.00 -14.23
N GLY A 295 -9.05 27.03 -13.47
CA GLY A 295 -9.96 26.93 -12.34
C GLY A 295 -10.42 28.25 -11.72
N TRP A 296 -11.35 28.12 -10.77
CA TRP A 296 -12.00 29.21 -10.07
C TRP A 296 -11.99 28.98 -8.56
N LEU A 297 -11.44 29.92 -7.80
CA LEU A 297 -11.45 29.89 -6.33
C LEU A 297 -12.63 30.71 -5.81
N THR A 298 -13.62 30.07 -5.20
CA THR A 298 -14.72 30.70 -4.45
C THR A 298 -14.40 30.72 -2.95
N GLU A 299 -15.30 31.28 -2.13
CA GLU A 299 -15.10 31.30 -0.66
C GLU A 299 -15.08 29.88 -0.06
N ASP A 300 -15.78 28.94 -0.68
CA ASP A 300 -15.99 27.58 -0.18
C ASP A 300 -15.04 26.55 -0.80
N ALA A 301 -14.62 26.73 -2.06
CA ALA A 301 -13.85 25.71 -2.78
C ALA A 301 -12.99 26.27 -3.91
N LEU A 302 -11.97 25.50 -4.27
CA LEU A 302 -11.25 25.61 -5.54
C LEU A 302 -11.89 24.64 -6.54
N TRP A 303 -12.33 25.18 -7.67
CA TRP A 303 -12.92 24.44 -8.78
C TRP A 303 -11.93 24.33 -9.93
N LEU A 304 -11.48 23.13 -10.27
CA LEU A 304 -10.52 22.91 -11.36
C LEU A 304 -11.11 22.12 -12.52
N MET A 305 -10.72 22.41 -13.76
CA MET A 305 -11.12 21.62 -14.92
C MET A 305 -10.66 20.16 -14.80
N SER A 306 -11.59 19.20 -14.86
CA SER A 306 -11.29 17.81 -14.47
C SER A 306 -10.25 17.12 -15.35
N LYS A 307 -10.47 17.07 -16.67
CA LYS A 307 -9.55 16.42 -17.61
C LYS A 307 -8.17 17.08 -17.69
N PRO A 308 -8.04 18.41 -17.88
CA PRO A 308 -6.74 19.08 -17.89
C PRO A 308 -5.96 18.89 -16.58
N THR A 309 -6.65 18.89 -15.44
CA THR A 309 -6.02 18.68 -14.14
C THR A 309 -5.44 17.27 -14.01
N ALA A 310 -6.22 16.25 -14.39
CA ALA A 310 -5.74 14.87 -14.42
C ALA A 310 -4.51 14.69 -15.32
N ASP A 311 -4.58 15.24 -16.54
CA ASP A 311 -3.50 15.14 -17.52
C ASP A 311 -2.20 15.80 -17.01
N GLN A 312 -2.30 16.98 -16.39
CA GLN A 312 -1.13 17.70 -15.89
C GLN A 312 -0.56 17.09 -14.60
N ILE A 313 -1.39 16.55 -13.70
CA ILE A 313 -0.91 15.82 -12.53
C ILE A 313 -0.14 14.58 -12.98
N ARG A 314 -0.67 13.81 -13.93
CA ARG A 314 0.03 12.65 -14.50
C ARG A 314 1.36 13.05 -15.13
N ALA A 315 1.36 14.10 -15.95
CA ALA A 315 2.58 14.57 -16.60
C ALA A 315 3.65 14.96 -15.57
N TYR A 316 3.26 15.68 -14.51
CA TYR A 316 4.17 16.05 -13.42
C TYR A 316 4.72 14.82 -12.69
N LEU A 317 3.86 13.86 -12.31
CA LEU A 317 4.30 12.65 -11.62
C LEU A 317 5.26 11.84 -12.51
N LEU A 318 4.96 11.71 -13.80
CA LEU A 318 5.81 11.01 -14.77
C LEU A 318 7.18 11.69 -14.93
N GLU A 319 7.24 13.02 -14.98
CA GLU A 319 8.49 13.80 -14.99
C GLU A 319 9.34 13.53 -13.74
N GLN A 320 8.71 13.31 -12.58
CA GLN A 320 9.37 12.94 -11.34
C GLN A 320 9.69 11.43 -11.24
N GLY A 321 9.42 10.65 -12.29
CA GLY A 321 9.63 9.21 -12.33
C GLY A 321 8.62 8.40 -11.51
N ILE A 322 7.49 9.00 -11.14
CA ILE A 322 6.39 8.41 -10.38
C ILE A 322 5.30 7.95 -11.35
N SER A 323 4.85 6.69 -11.23
CA SER A 323 3.75 6.15 -12.04
C SER A 323 2.39 6.64 -11.50
N ALA A 324 1.44 6.91 -12.40
CA ALA A 324 0.09 7.36 -12.06
C ALA A 324 -0.97 6.68 -12.94
N PRO A 325 -2.21 6.48 -12.46
CA PRO A 325 -3.26 5.80 -13.22
C PRO A 325 -3.54 6.45 -14.58
N ALA A 326 -3.46 5.67 -15.67
CA ALA A 326 -3.74 6.14 -17.02
C ALA A 326 -5.19 6.60 -17.21
N ASP A 327 -6.13 5.98 -16.50
CA ASP A 327 -7.55 6.29 -16.59
C ASP A 327 -7.95 7.43 -15.64
N ASN A 328 -8.65 8.44 -16.16
CA ASN A 328 -9.16 9.56 -15.34
C ASN A 328 -10.06 9.12 -14.18
N PRO A 329 -11.02 8.19 -14.37
CA PRO A 329 -11.87 7.74 -13.26
C PRO A 329 -11.08 7.11 -12.12
N LYS A 330 -10.02 6.35 -12.43
CA LYS A 330 -9.16 5.74 -11.40
C LYS A 330 -8.37 6.80 -10.64
N LEU A 331 -7.76 7.74 -11.35
CA LEU A 331 -7.04 8.85 -10.71
C LEU A 331 -7.98 9.68 -9.82
N PHE A 332 -9.20 9.95 -10.26
CA PHE A 332 -10.17 10.70 -9.46
C PHE A 332 -10.65 9.92 -8.25
N SER A 333 -10.93 8.61 -8.38
CA SER A 333 -11.30 7.77 -7.24
C SER A 333 -10.20 7.75 -6.18
N GLU A 334 -8.93 7.74 -6.60
CA GLU A 334 -7.80 7.81 -5.69
C GLU A 334 -7.66 9.19 -5.04
N MET A 335 -7.87 10.27 -5.81
CA MET A 335 -7.91 11.62 -5.22
C MET A 335 -9.07 11.79 -4.22
N GLN A 336 -10.20 11.10 -4.41
CA GLN A 336 -11.31 11.08 -3.46
C GLN A 336 -10.99 10.26 -2.21
N SER A 337 -10.44 9.04 -2.36
CA SER A 337 -10.06 8.18 -1.24
C SER A 337 -9.03 8.85 -0.32
N LEU A 338 -8.17 9.69 -0.91
CA LEU A 338 -7.15 10.47 -0.21
C LEU A 338 -7.64 11.82 0.32
N GLY A 339 -8.91 12.18 0.12
CA GLY A 339 -9.50 13.44 0.58
C GLY A 339 -8.97 14.70 -0.11
N ILE A 340 -8.38 14.56 -1.30
CA ILE A 340 -7.82 15.67 -2.10
C ILE A 340 -8.93 16.42 -2.84
N ILE A 341 -9.93 15.68 -3.34
CA ILE A 341 -11.11 16.22 -4.02
C ILE A 341 -12.39 15.77 -3.29
N GLU A 342 -13.42 16.62 -3.32
CA GLU A 342 -14.72 16.34 -2.72
C GLU A 342 -15.65 15.62 -3.70
N SER A 343 -16.35 14.61 -3.19
CA SER A 343 -17.36 13.85 -3.93
C SER A 343 -18.66 14.63 -4.10
N THR A 344 -19.33 14.44 -5.23
CA THR A 344 -20.72 14.86 -5.44
C THR A 344 -21.66 14.13 -4.48
N ASN A 345 -22.92 14.57 -4.41
CA ASN A 345 -23.96 13.89 -3.62
C ASN A 345 -24.19 12.43 -4.05
N ASP A 346 -23.86 12.10 -5.31
CA ASP A 346 -23.97 10.75 -5.86
C ASP A 346 -22.68 9.93 -5.73
N GLY A 347 -21.64 10.49 -5.09
CA GLY A 347 -20.36 9.83 -4.84
C GLY A 347 -19.34 9.92 -5.98
N THR A 348 -19.66 10.61 -7.08
CA THR A 348 -18.74 10.80 -8.21
C THR A 348 -17.78 11.96 -7.97
N ALA A 349 -16.67 12.00 -8.72
CA ALA A 349 -15.67 13.07 -8.59
C ALA A 349 -15.99 14.33 -9.40
N ILE A 350 -16.84 14.22 -10.42
CA ILE A 350 -17.02 15.25 -11.44
C ILE A 350 -18.28 16.07 -11.13
N TRP A 351 -18.11 17.37 -11.03
CA TRP A 351 -19.18 18.35 -10.86
C TRP A 351 -19.47 19.04 -12.20
N HIS A 352 -20.73 19.08 -12.62
CA HIS A 352 -21.15 19.85 -13.78
C HIS A 352 -21.56 21.25 -13.34
N CYS A 353 -20.76 22.26 -13.71
CA CYS A 353 -20.91 23.61 -13.18
C CYS A 353 -21.01 24.68 -14.28
N ARG A 354 -21.89 25.66 -14.10
CA ARG A 354 -21.95 26.90 -14.88
C ARG A 354 -21.23 28.02 -14.16
N ILE A 355 -20.33 28.70 -14.88
CA ILE A 355 -19.57 29.85 -14.38
C ILE A 355 -20.26 31.14 -14.78
N LYS A 356 -20.52 32.03 -13.81
CA LYS A 356 -21.06 33.38 -14.04
C LYS A 356 -20.10 34.39 -13.44
N ALA A 357 -19.31 35.06 -14.28
CA ALA A 357 -18.44 36.15 -13.85
C ALA A 357 -19.22 37.46 -13.75
N ASP A 358 -18.88 38.31 -12.78
CA ASP A 358 -19.46 39.65 -12.62
C ASP A 358 -19.12 40.58 -13.80
N SER A 359 -18.09 40.23 -14.57
CA SER A 359 -17.72 40.89 -15.83
C SER A 359 -18.71 40.66 -16.97
N GLY A 360 -19.76 39.85 -16.75
CA GLY A 360 -20.76 39.47 -17.74
C GLY A 360 -20.38 38.25 -18.59
N TRP A 361 -19.23 37.62 -18.33
CA TRP A 361 -18.84 36.38 -19.00
C TRP A 361 -19.57 35.18 -18.37
N CYS A 362 -20.41 34.52 -19.18
CA CYS A 362 -21.14 33.33 -18.79
C CYS A 362 -21.12 32.33 -19.97
N PRO A 363 -20.31 31.27 -19.90
CA PRO A 363 -20.31 30.23 -20.92
C PRO A 363 -21.69 29.57 -21.05
N PRO A 364 -22.13 29.23 -22.27
CA PRO A 364 -23.44 28.62 -22.50
C PRO A 364 -23.48 27.15 -22.07
N LYS A 365 -22.34 26.46 -22.03
CA LYS A 365 -22.22 25.06 -21.62
C LYS A 365 -21.60 24.96 -20.23
N ALA A 366 -22.05 24.00 -19.44
CA ALA A 366 -21.42 23.65 -18.19
C ALA A 366 -20.03 23.03 -18.41
N PHE A 367 -19.16 23.19 -17.42
CA PHE A 367 -17.86 22.57 -17.37
C PHE A 367 -17.86 21.40 -16.38
N SER A 368 -17.04 20.38 -16.68
CA SER A 368 -16.75 19.29 -15.76
C SER A 368 -15.58 19.70 -14.85
N LEU A 369 -15.89 19.93 -13.58
CA LEU A 369 -14.96 20.45 -12.58
C LEU A 369 -14.71 19.44 -11.45
N LEU A 370 -13.56 19.57 -10.80
CA LEU A 370 -13.22 18.93 -9.53
C LEU A 370 -13.34 19.98 -8.43
N ARG A 371 -13.92 19.61 -7.30
CA ARG A 371 -14.05 20.47 -6.13
C ARG A 371 -12.97 20.13 -5.12
N ILE A 372 -12.14 21.11 -4.75
CA ILE A 372 -10.99 20.94 -3.85
C ILE A 372 -11.12 21.93 -2.70
N LYS A 373 -10.87 21.49 -1.47
CA LYS A 373 -10.81 22.40 -0.31
C LYS A 373 -9.60 23.33 -0.43
N PRO A 374 -9.74 24.65 -0.20
CA PRO A 374 -8.62 25.57 -0.32
C PRO A 374 -7.42 25.24 0.59
N GLU A 375 -7.63 24.54 1.70
CA GLU A 375 -6.59 24.09 2.64
C GLU A 375 -5.69 22.99 2.06
N VAL A 376 -6.22 22.20 1.12
CA VAL A 376 -5.44 21.20 0.40
C VAL A 376 -4.55 21.90 -0.63
N ALA A 377 -5.12 22.87 -1.33
CA ALA A 377 -4.46 23.61 -2.41
C ALA A 377 -3.40 24.62 -1.93
N TRP A 378 -3.53 25.22 -0.74
CA TRP A 378 -2.57 26.17 -0.19
C TRP A 378 -2.35 25.97 1.31
N GLU A 379 -1.08 25.91 1.74
CA GLU A 379 -0.71 25.81 3.16
C GLU A 379 -0.87 27.14 3.89
N ASN A 380 -0.49 28.25 3.25
CA ASN A 380 -0.64 29.59 3.81
C ASN A 380 -1.80 30.32 3.13
N LEU A 381 -2.61 31.01 3.93
CA LEU A 381 -3.67 31.89 3.44
C LEU A 381 -3.15 33.02 2.55
N ALA A 382 -1.89 33.46 2.75
CA ALA A 382 -1.27 34.53 1.96
C ALA A 382 -0.95 34.12 0.52
N ASP A 383 -0.80 32.82 0.25
CA ASP A 383 -0.48 32.29 -1.08
C ASP A 383 -1.75 32.10 -1.93
N ARG A 384 -2.94 32.26 -1.33
CA ARG A 384 -4.23 32.10 -2.01
C ARG A 384 -4.49 33.31 -2.93
N PRO A 385 -4.88 33.09 -4.19
CA PRO A 385 -5.31 34.18 -5.06
C PRO A 385 -6.61 34.82 -4.51
N SER A 386 -6.90 36.05 -4.95
CA SER A 386 -8.18 36.69 -4.62
C SER A 386 -9.34 35.84 -5.11
N VAL A 387 -10.40 35.73 -4.30
CA VAL A 387 -11.62 35.00 -4.68
C VAL A 387 -12.18 35.49 -6.01
N PHE A 388 -12.79 34.56 -6.74
CA PHE A 388 -13.39 34.79 -8.03
C PHE A 388 -14.53 35.81 -7.91
N LEU A 389 -14.49 36.86 -8.73
CA LEU A 389 -15.56 37.86 -8.83
C LEU A 389 -16.68 37.31 -9.72
N GLY A 390 -17.50 36.45 -9.12
CA GLY A 390 -18.59 35.75 -9.77
C GLY A 390 -19.05 34.56 -8.92
N ARG A 391 -19.82 33.65 -9.54
CA ARG A 391 -20.31 32.43 -8.89
C ARG A 391 -20.15 31.19 -9.78
N VAL A 392 -19.99 30.06 -9.11
CA VAL A 392 -19.98 28.71 -9.70
C VAL A 392 -21.28 28.04 -9.29
N ASP A 393 -22.21 27.89 -10.23
CA ASP A 393 -23.50 27.25 -9.98
C ASP A 393 -23.42 25.77 -10.41
N ILE A 394 -23.76 24.85 -9.53
CA ILE A 394 -23.82 23.41 -9.85
C ILE A 394 -25.14 23.13 -10.58
N GLU A 395 -25.07 22.47 -11.74
CA GLU A 395 -26.26 21.98 -12.42
C GLU A 395 -26.72 20.68 -11.76
N ALA A 396 -27.96 20.66 -11.27
CA ALA A 396 -28.61 19.40 -10.96
C ALA A 396 -28.97 18.73 -12.30
N GLU A 397 -28.46 17.52 -12.54
CA GLU A 397 -28.85 16.71 -13.69
C GLU A 397 -30.33 16.31 -13.54
N GLU A 398 -31.23 17.01 -14.25
CA GLU A 398 -32.49 16.38 -14.65
C GLU A 398 -32.15 15.35 -15.74
N ILE A 399 -32.57 14.11 -15.51
CA ILE A 399 -32.36 12.98 -16.41
C ILE A 399 -33.10 13.25 -17.72
N SER A 400 -32.41 13.80 -18.71
CA SER A 400 -32.87 13.86 -20.09
C SER A 400 -31.91 13.10 -20.99
N ASN A 401 -32.26 11.83 -21.26
CA ASN A 401 -31.70 11.02 -22.33
C ASN A 401 -31.69 11.82 -23.64
N THR A 402 -30.50 12.24 -24.08
CA THR A 402 -30.34 12.74 -25.44
C THR A 402 -29.09 12.12 -26.06
N LYS A 403 -29.34 11.34 -27.11
CA LYS A 403 -28.38 10.63 -27.93
C LYS A 403 -27.30 11.57 -28.47
N ILE A 404 -26.07 11.07 -28.49
CA ILE A 404 -24.96 11.65 -29.25
C ILE A 404 -25.24 11.38 -30.73
N GLU A 405 -25.43 12.44 -31.52
CA GLU A 405 -25.25 12.38 -32.96
C GLU A 405 -24.14 13.35 -33.37
N GLU A 406 -23.09 12.77 -33.95
CA GLU A 406 -22.02 13.47 -34.63
C GLU A 406 -22.56 14.20 -35.86
N SER A 407 -22.16 15.46 -35.98
CA SER A 407 -22.44 16.31 -37.13
C SER A 407 -21.65 15.86 -38.38
N VAL A 408 -22.36 15.55 -39.47
CA VAL A 408 -21.85 15.76 -40.83
C VAL A 408 -22.91 16.50 -41.65
N SER A 409 -22.51 17.66 -42.17
CA SER A 409 -23.28 18.56 -43.01
C SER A 409 -23.70 17.93 -44.34
N ASN A 410 -24.94 18.19 -44.80
CA ASN A 410 -25.22 18.78 -46.12
C ASN A 410 -26.73 19.03 -46.40
N THR A 411 -27.01 20.31 -46.68
CA THR A 411 -27.95 20.91 -47.66
C THR A 411 -29.29 20.26 -48.07
N ASN A 412 -30.32 21.11 -47.93
CA ASN A 412 -31.44 21.40 -48.84
C ASN A 412 -32.75 20.58 -48.82
N ALA A 413 -33.80 21.33 -48.44
CA ALA A 413 -35.13 21.44 -49.06
C ALA A 413 -36.12 20.27 -48.97
N GLY A 414 -37.34 20.57 -48.48
CA GLY A 414 -38.53 19.75 -48.74
C GLY A 414 -39.56 19.77 -47.61
N ILE A 415 -40.70 20.38 -47.90
CA ILE A 415 -41.93 20.45 -47.10
C ILE A 415 -42.65 19.09 -47.11
N ASP A 416 -43.24 18.65 -45.99
CA ASP A 416 -44.68 18.31 -45.88
C ASP A 416 -45.07 17.62 -44.55
N ASN A 417 -46.29 17.95 -44.10
CA ASN A 417 -47.03 17.43 -42.94
C ASN A 417 -47.38 15.93 -43.09
N ILE A 418 -47.66 15.24 -41.97
CA ILE A 418 -48.99 14.65 -41.64
C ILE A 418 -48.91 13.66 -40.44
N ASP A 419 -49.87 13.87 -39.55
CA ASP A 419 -50.59 13.01 -38.59
C ASP A 419 -49.97 12.32 -37.36
N SER A 420 -50.74 12.54 -36.30
CA SER A 420 -50.74 11.88 -35.00
C SER A 420 -51.63 10.64 -35.05
N GLU A 421 -51.20 9.53 -34.45
CA GLU A 421 -52.13 8.58 -33.85
C GLU A 421 -51.48 7.82 -32.67
N ASN A 422 -52.24 7.74 -31.58
CA ASN A 422 -51.94 7.05 -30.33
C ASN A 422 -51.73 5.55 -30.55
N THR A 423 -50.73 4.93 -29.92
CA THR A 423 -50.87 3.57 -29.37
C THR A 423 -49.92 3.37 -28.18
N SER A 424 -50.52 3.09 -27.03
CA SER A 424 -49.88 2.60 -25.80
C SER A 424 -49.20 1.25 -26.02
N ILE A 425 -47.89 1.15 -25.72
CA ILE A 425 -47.17 -0.14 -25.64
C ILE A 425 -46.34 -0.15 -24.35
N SER A 426 -46.71 -1.08 -23.47
CA SER A 426 -45.94 -1.58 -22.33
C SER A 426 -44.60 -2.15 -22.79
N ILE A 427 -43.49 -1.73 -22.16
CA ILE A 427 -42.17 -2.29 -22.46
C ILE A 427 -41.67 -3.06 -21.24
N SER A 428 -41.62 -4.37 -21.42
CA SER A 428 -40.98 -5.40 -20.62
C SER A 428 -39.47 -5.17 -20.51
N PHE A 429 -38.91 -5.39 -19.33
CA PHE A 429 -37.46 -5.41 -19.10
C PHE A 429 -36.89 -6.78 -19.51
N ASP A 430 -36.62 -6.95 -20.80
CA ASP A 430 -35.75 -8.02 -21.29
C ASP A 430 -34.61 -7.38 -22.09
N ASN A 431 -33.41 -7.33 -21.49
CA ASN A 431 -32.09 -7.39 -22.13
C ASN A 431 -30.99 -7.14 -21.10
N ILE A 432 -30.67 -8.16 -20.30
CA ILE A 432 -29.33 -8.34 -19.71
C ILE A 432 -28.75 -9.57 -20.41
N SER A 433 -28.09 -9.35 -21.54
CA SER A 433 -27.31 -10.36 -22.24
C SER A 433 -26.18 -9.65 -22.98
N GLU A 434 -25.01 -9.56 -22.35
CA GLU A 434 -23.67 -9.73 -22.94
C GLU A 434 -22.60 -9.22 -21.95
N LEU A 435 -22.25 -10.06 -20.97
CA LEU A 435 -20.92 -10.04 -20.38
C LEU A 435 -20.05 -10.98 -21.22
N LYS A 436 -19.12 -10.43 -22.00
CA LYS A 436 -18.04 -11.21 -22.62
C LYS A 436 -16.99 -11.56 -21.55
N PRO A 437 -16.34 -12.74 -21.61
CA PRO A 437 -15.32 -13.13 -20.64
C PRO A 437 -14.04 -12.31 -20.80
N ILE A 438 -13.55 -11.71 -19.70
CA ILE A 438 -12.26 -10.96 -19.61
C ILE A 438 -11.18 -11.83 -18.92
N GLU A 439 -11.33 -13.16 -18.95
CA GLU A 439 -10.46 -14.04 -18.14
C GLU A 439 -9.03 -14.19 -18.71
N THR A 440 -8.81 -14.03 -20.02
CA THR A 440 -7.51 -14.32 -20.64
C THR A 440 -6.45 -13.23 -20.47
N GLU A 441 -6.84 -11.95 -20.41
CA GLU A 441 -5.87 -10.84 -20.26
C GLU A 441 -5.45 -10.61 -18.80
N GLN A 442 -6.33 -10.86 -17.82
CA GLN A 442 -6.02 -10.68 -16.41
C GLN A 442 -5.12 -11.80 -15.86
N VAL A 443 -5.32 -13.03 -16.31
CA VAL A 443 -4.48 -14.18 -15.89
C VAL A 443 -3.03 -13.99 -16.36
N GLN A 444 -2.83 -13.58 -17.61
CA GLN A 444 -1.48 -13.33 -18.17
C GLN A 444 -0.75 -12.20 -17.44
N LYS A 445 -1.46 -11.11 -17.11
CA LYS A 445 -0.88 -9.96 -16.38
C LYS A 445 -0.46 -10.32 -14.95
N ASN A 446 -1.21 -11.20 -14.30
CA ASN A 446 -0.89 -11.68 -12.94
C ASN A 446 0.32 -12.63 -12.94
N GLU A 447 0.52 -13.41 -14.01
CA GLU A 447 1.70 -14.26 -14.18
C GLU A 447 2.98 -13.44 -14.47
N ASP A 448 2.93 -12.48 -15.40
CA ASP A 448 4.07 -11.62 -15.75
C ASP A 448 4.53 -10.73 -14.56
N MET A 449 3.57 -10.24 -13.77
CA MET A 449 3.85 -9.49 -12.54
C MET A 449 4.54 -10.35 -11.48
N MET A 450 4.22 -11.65 -11.45
CA MET A 450 4.80 -12.60 -10.51
C MET A 450 6.20 -13.06 -10.92
N ASP A 451 6.52 -13.12 -12.22
CA ASP A 451 7.90 -13.32 -12.68
C ASP A 451 8.78 -12.11 -12.34
N LEU A 452 8.26 -10.89 -12.51
CA LEU A 452 8.94 -9.67 -12.03
C LEU A 452 9.10 -9.67 -10.50
N MET A 453 8.10 -10.18 -9.77
CA MET A 453 8.13 -10.38 -8.33
C MET A 453 9.24 -11.37 -7.94
N MET A 454 9.37 -12.50 -8.65
CA MET A 454 10.43 -13.49 -8.42
C MET A 454 11.83 -12.95 -8.74
N ASP A 455 11.97 -12.15 -9.80
CA ASP A 455 13.23 -11.50 -10.18
C ASP A 455 13.67 -10.44 -9.16
N LEU A 456 12.73 -9.68 -8.59
CA LEU A 456 13.01 -8.75 -7.49
C LEU A 456 13.42 -9.48 -6.19
N PHE A 457 13.11 -10.77 -6.07
CA PHE A 457 13.21 -11.55 -4.83
C PHE A 457 14.21 -12.71 -4.85
N SER A 458 15.00 -12.87 -5.91
CA SER A 458 16.13 -13.82 -5.92
C SER A 458 17.20 -13.42 -4.89
N PRO A 459 17.79 -14.38 -4.13
CA PRO A 459 18.89 -14.07 -3.23
C PRO A 459 20.05 -13.49 -4.02
N THR A 460 20.53 -12.29 -3.66
CA THR A 460 21.80 -11.79 -4.18
C THR A 460 22.94 -12.59 -3.55
N GLU A 461 23.19 -13.80 -4.07
CA GLU A 461 24.52 -14.39 -3.94
C GLU A 461 25.46 -13.53 -4.78
N LYS A 462 26.13 -12.58 -4.10
CA LYS A 462 27.32 -11.94 -4.66
C LYS A 462 28.42 -13.00 -4.73
N THR A 463 28.41 -13.81 -5.78
CA THR A 463 29.58 -14.56 -6.19
C THR A 463 30.52 -13.57 -6.85
N LEU A 464 31.46 -13.03 -6.06
CA LEU A 464 32.63 -12.33 -6.59
C LEU A 464 33.50 -13.37 -7.31
N ILE A 465 33.41 -13.41 -8.64
CA ILE A 465 34.43 -14.02 -9.49
C ILE A 465 35.03 -12.87 -10.31
N PRO A 466 36.34 -12.58 -10.18
CA PRO A 466 37.00 -11.54 -10.96
C PRO A 466 37.05 -11.92 -12.44
N ALA A 467 36.84 -10.92 -13.29
CA ALA A 467 37.21 -10.96 -14.70
C ALA A 467 38.74 -11.00 -14.82
N ASP A 468 39.29 -11.99 -15.54
CA ASP A 468 40.06 -11.72 -16.75
C ASP A 468 40.54 -12.99 -17.49
N GLU A 469 40.61 -12.82 -18.82
CA GLU A 469 41.47 -13.48 -19.81
C GLU A 469 41.17 -14.90 -20.37
N LYS A 470 40.63 -14.85 -21.60
CA LYS A 470 41.11 -15.47 -22.86
C LYS A 470 41.72 -16.87 -22.82
N GLU A 471 41.05 -17.74 -23.58
CA GLU A 471 41.57 -18.99 -24.14
C GLU A 471 43.00 -18.87 -24.68
N ASN A 472 43.89 -19.74 -24.19
CA ASN A 472 44.91 -20.35 -25.02
C ASN A 472 45.27 -21.75 -24.52
N LYS A 473 45.65 -22.56 -25.50
CA LYS A 473 45.72 -24.02 -25.53
C LYS A 473 46.87 -24.64 -24.72
N GLU A 474 46.62 -25.91 -24.41
CA GLU A 474 47.54 -27.06 -24.38
C GLU A 474 48.58 -27.21 -23.25
N ASP A 475 48.46 -28.39 -22.64
CA ASP A 475 49.49 -29.34 -22.26
C ASP A 475 50.22 -29.29 -20.89
N VAL A 476 49.90 -30.34 -20.09
CA VAL A 476 50.83 -31.39 -19.61
C VAL A 476 51.66 -31.11 -18.32
N ILE A 477 51.39 -32.01 -17.33
CA ILE A 477 52.28 -32.57 -16.29
C ILE A 477 52.57 -31.77 -14.99
N GLN A 478 51.90 -32.24 -13.93
CA GLN A 478 52.46 -32.93 -12.75
C GLN A 478 53.44 -32.22 -11.79
N ASN A 479 52.99 -32.23 -10.52
CA ASN A 479 53.72 -32.50 -9.27
C ASN A 479 54.57 -31.42 -8.55
N ASN A 480 54.19 -31.30 -7.27
CA ASN A 480 55.01 -31.23 -6.05
C ASN A 480 55.71 -29.94 -5.63
N GLN A 481 55.17 -29.42 -4.53
CA GLN A 481 55.80 -29.25 -3.21
C GLN A 481 57.16 -28.52 -3.05
N VAL A 482 57.20 -27.82 -1.90
CA VAL A 482 58.36 -27.45 -1.07
C VAL A 482 58.99 -26.08 -1.33
N ALA A 483 58.51 -25.12 -0.54
CA ALA A 483 59.23 -24.37 0.50
C ALA A 483 60.67 -23.84 0.27
N LYS A 484 60.80 -22.61 0.82
CA LYS A 484 61.93 -22.00 1.55
C LYS A 484 62.83 -21.01 0.81
N GLY A 485 62.84 -19.82 1.41
CA GLY A 485 64.02 -19.01 1.67
C GLY A 485 63.99 -17.67 0.94
N LEU A 486 64.39 -16.54 1.49
CA LEU A 486 65.01 -16.15 2.77
C LEU A 486 65.21 -14.61 2.55
N GLN A 487 64.90 -13.66 3.44
CA GLN A 487 65.69 -13.24 4.61
C GLN A 487 65.07 -11.95 5.19
N ASN A 488 65.07 -11.88 6.53
CA ASN A 488 65.42 -10.78 7.45
C ASN A 488 64.82 -9.37 7.21
N SER A 489 64.35 -8.65 8.25
CA SER A 489 64.97 -8.52 9.58
C SER A 489 63.98 -8.08 10.68
N ASP A 490 64.32 -8.56 11.87
CA ASP A 490 64.16 -8.00 13.21
C ASP A 490 62.84 -8.10 14.01
N VAL A 491 63.08 -8.58 15.23
CA VAL A 491 62.33 -9.30 16.29
C VAL A 491 63.04 -8.83 17.59
N PRO A 492 62.60 -9.02 18.85
CA PRO A 492 61.34 -8.85 19.62
C PRO A 492 61.64 -7.97 20.89
N PRO A 493 61.02 -8.05 22.11
CA PRO A 493 59.92 -8.92 22.58
C PRO A 493 58.78 -8.29 23.41
N ASP A 494 57.75 -9.14 23.52
CA ASP A 494 56.70 -9.22 24.54
C ASP A 494 57.03 -8.63 25.90
N THR A 495 56.06 -7.94 26.52
CA THR A 495 55.40 -8.47 27.74
C THR A 495 54.07 -7.76 28.03
N SER A 496 53.09 -8.58 28.40
CA SER A 496 51.85 -8.29 29.11
C SER A 496 51.77 -6.98 29.90
N THR A 497 50.65 -6.27 29.77
CA THR A 497 49.99 -5.64 30.94
C THR A 497 48.51 -5.40 30.65
N SER A 498 47.69 -5.95 31.54
CA SER A 498 46.30 -5.55 31.80
C SER A 498 46.11 -4.04 31.71
N ARG A 499 45.09 -3.58 30.98
CA ARG A 499 44.49 -2.28 31.28
C ARG A 499 43.00 -2.44 31.52
N ASP A 500 42.73 -2.35 32.80
CA ASP A 500 41.46 -2.08 33.43
C ASP A 500 40.54 -1.20 32.58
N SER A 501 39.28 -1.61 32.54
CA SER A 501 38.14 -0.71 32.38
C SER A 501 38.23 0.42 33.40
N LYS A 502 38.94 1.50 33.08
CA LYS A 502 38.71 2.79 33.73
C LYS A 502 37.39 3.30 33.17
N THR A 503 36.33 3.09 33.94
CA THR A 503 35.13 3.91 33.87
C THR A 503 35.55 5.37 33.91
N ILE A 504 35.51 6.04 32.75
CA ILE A 504 35.71 7.49 32.68
C ILE A 504 34.55 8.10 33.46
N SER A 505 34.82 8.61 34.66
CA SER A 505 33.78 9.24 35.45
C SER A 505 33.31 10.51 34.74
N GLY A 506 32.04 10.88 34.91
CA GLY A 506 31.48 12.10 34.34
C GLY A 506 32.26 13.35 34.76
N GLU A 507 32.99 13.32 35.86
CA GLU A 507 33.83 14.42 36.35
C GLU A 507 35.06 14.62 35.46
N SER A 508 35.72 13.54 35.03
CA SER A 508 36.86 13.61 34.09
C SER A 508 36.44 14.16 32.72
N PHE A 509 35.23 13.84 32.28
CA PHE A 509 34.65 14.42 31.06
C PHE A 509 34.42 15.94 31.20
N VAL A 510 33.87 16.38 32.34
CA VAL A 510 33.61 17.81 32.59
C VAL A 510 34.92 18.60 32.72
N GLU A 511 35.96 18.04 33.32
CA GLU A 511 37.28 18.68 33.39
C GLU A 511 37.93 18.83 32.01
N TRP A 512 37.90 17.77 31.20
CA TRP A 512 38.35 17.84 29.81
C TRP A 512 37.60 18.90 29.01
N LEU A 513 36.27 18.98 29.19
CA LEU A 513 35.43 19.93 28.48
C LEU A 513 35.79 21.38 28.86
N LYS A 514 35.98 21.65 30.15
CA LYS A 514 36.41 22.97 30.64
C LYS A 514 37.79 23.32 30.08
N ALA A 515 38.73 22.38 30.10
CA ALA A 515 40.07 22.58 29.54
C ALA A 515 40.03 22.85 28.04
N GLY A 516 39.18 22.14 27.28
CA GLY A 516 39.06 22.31 25.83
C GLY A 516 38.39 23.62 25.41
N ILE A 517 37.49 24.15 26.24
CA ILE A 517 36.87 25.47 26.03
C ILE A 517 37.87 26.58 26.39
N LEU A 518 38.55 26.47 27.54
CA LEU A 518 39.54 27.47 27.98
C LEU A 518 40.79 27.49 27.10
N GLY A 519 41.17 26.34 26.54
CA GLY A 519 42.28 26.19 25.60
C GLY A 519 41.94 26.58 24.15
N ASN A 520 40.72 27.04 23.87
CA ASN A 520 40.23 27.41 22.54
C ASN A 520 40.28 26.29 21.48
N THR A 521 40.46 25.05 21.90
CA THR A 521 40.46 23.86 21.02
C THR A 521 39.05 23.41 20.65
N LEU A 522 38.05 23.78 21.46
CA LEU A 522 36.62 23.53 21.20
C LEU A 522 35.92 24.86 20.92
N THR A 523 35.49 25.05 19.67
CA THR A 523 34.75 26.24 19.26
C THR A 523 33.28 26.15 19.69
N ILE A 524 32.69 27.28 20.11
CA ILE A 524 31.31 27.35 20.60
C ILE A 524 30.51 28.33 19.73
N ASN A 525 29.28 27.95 19.35
CA ASN A 525 28.29 28.81 18.69
C ASN A 525 28.71 29.44 17.34
N ASN A 526 29.64 28.83 16.60
CA ASN A 526 29.84 29.13 15.18
C ASN A 526 29.13 28.09 14.28
N SER A 527 29.02 28.35 12.98
CA SER A 527 28.32 27.48 12.02
C SER A 527 28.93 26.09 11.83
N SER A 528 30.17 25.88 12.26
CA SER A 528 30.90 24.60 12.25
C SER A 528 31.22 24.06 13.64
N ALA A 529 30.68 24.69 14.70
CA ALA A 529 30.99 24.37 16.08
C ALA A 529 30.26 23.10 16.50
N LYS A 530 30.95 22.24 17.24
CA LYS A 530 30.36 21.02 17.79
C LYS A 530 29.68 21.24 19.14
N LEU A 531 29.89 22.41 19.75
CA LEU A 531 29.28 22.84 21.00
C LEU A 531 28.42 24.09 20.78
N HIS A 532 27.21 24.05 21.34
CA HIS A 532 26.30 25.20 21.32
C HIS A 532 25.77 25.51 22.71
N ILE A 533 25.79 26.78 23.10
CA ILE A 533 25.16 27.24 24.33
C ILE A 533 23.89 27.98 23.97
N VAL A 534 22.74 27.45 24.40
CA VAL A 534 21.41 28.02 24.16
C VAL A 534 20.65 28.06 25.47
N GLN A 535 20.16 29.25 25.86
CA GLN A 535 19.40 29.47 27.10
C GLN A 535 20.05 28.88 28.36
N GLY A 536 21.37 29.06 28.50
CA GLY A 536 22.14 28.59 29.67
C GLY A 536 22.39 27.07 29.72
N LYS A 537 21.99 26.32 28.69
CA LYS A 537 22.27 24.89 28.55
C LYS A 537 23.29 24.65 27.42
N LEU A 538 24.14 23.65 27.61
CA LEU A 538 25.17 23.24 26.65
C LEU A 538 24.70 22.04 25.84
N PHE A 539 24.74 22.15 24.52
CA PHE A 539 24.32 21.15 23.54
C PHE A 539 25.51 20.71 22.69
N PHE A 540 25.58 19.41 22.39
CA PHE A 540 26.59 18.82 21.50
C PHE A 540 25.94 18.41 20.18
N SER A 541 26.53 18.81 19.05
CA SER A 541 26.08 18.34 17.74
C SER A 541 26.82 17.04 17.38
N TYR A 542 26.07 15.94 17.26
CA TYR A 542 26.63 14.61 16.96
C TYR A 542 26.73 14.40 15.44
N SER A 543 27.95 14.25 14.93
CA SER A 543 28.24 13.81 13.57
C SER A 543 29.10 12.55 13.64
N ARG A 544 28.76 11.52 12.84
CA ARG A 544 29.36 10.16 12.82
C ARG A 544 30.88 10.09 12.60
N ASN A 545 31.56 11.23 12.43
CA ASN A 545 33.02 11.33 12.33
C ASN A 545 33.62 12.04 13.56
N ILE A 546 33.63 11.34 14.69
CA ILE A 546 34.66 11.55 15.72
C ILE A 546 35.63 10.36 15.57
N PRO A 547 36.82 10.55 14.99
CA PRO A 547 37.87 9.54 15.11
C PRO A 547 38.33 9.50 16.57
N ASP A 548 38.29 8.32 17.16
CA ASP A 548 39.10 7.87 18.30
C ASP A 548 39.43 8.93 19.36
N VAL A 549 38.41 9.39 20.08
CA VAL A 549 38.63 9.89 21.44
C VAL A 549 37.46 9.41 22.30
N PHE A 550 37.46 8.12 22.64
CA PHE A 550 37.05 7.59 23.95
C PHE A 550 37.59 6.17 24.12
#